data_AF-A0A6B3I269-F1
#
_entry.id   AF-A0A6B3I269-F1
#
_cell.length_a   1.000
_cell.length_b   1.000
_cell.length_c   1.000
_cell.angle_alpha   90.00
_cell.angle_beta   90.00
_cell.angle_gamma   90.00
#
_symmetry.space_group_name_H-M   'P 1'
#
loop_
_entity.id
_entity.type
_entity.pdbx_description
1 polymer ?
#
loop_
_entity_poly.entity_id
_entity_poly.type
_entity_poly.pdbx_seq_one_letter_code
_entity_poly.pdbx_strand_id
1 'polypeptide(L)'
;HLGPDTGYVHSAYQVADLDALAAGGAYLAERGYRRSWGIGRHIQGSQIFDYWRDPDRFLVEHFTDGDLFDNTLEPGWAAMSASGLAQWGPPATRDFLGATPSPALLRKVLTALREDNEIDPARLKALMK
;
A
#
# COMPACT_ATOMS: atom_id res chain seq x y z
N HIS A 1 -2.03 -4.56 5.01
CA HIS A 1 -2.14 -5.26 3.71
C HIS A 1 -3.46 -4.91 3.05
N LEU A 2 -3.52 -4.81 1.72
CA LEU A 2 -4.74 -4.50 0.94
C LEU A 2 -5.67 -5.72 0.76
N GLY A 3 -5.66 -6.64 1.73
CA GLY A 3 -6.51 -7.82 1.70
C GLY A 3 -7.99 -7.48 1.96
N PRO A 4 -8.89 -8.41 1.66
CA PRO A 4 -10.35 -8.24 1.77
C PRO A 4 -10.91 -8.10 3.20
N ASP A 5 -10.05 -7.93 4.20
CA ASP A 5 -10.45 -7.99 5.61
C ASP A 5 -10.44 -6.59 6.25
N THR A 6 -11.40 -6.34 7.14
CA THR A 6 -11.36 -5.19 8.04
C THR A 6 -10.17 -5.33 9.00
N GLY A 7 -9.24 -4.40 8.95
CA GLY A 7 -8.08 -4.41 9.84
C GLY A 7 -7.15 -3.22 9.61
N TYR A 8 -6.13 -3.14 10.46
CA TYR A 8 -5.08 -2.14 10.33
C TYR A 8 -4.30 -2.36 9.02
N VAL A 9 -4.28 -1.35 8.14
CA VAL A 9 -3.57 -1.41 6.86
C VAL A 9 -2.14 -0.92 6.99
N HIS A 10 -1.96 0.34 7.44
CA HIS A 10 -0.69 1.02 7.72
C HIS A 10 -0.93 2.32 8.50
N SER A 11 0.15 2.92 8.99
CA SER A 11 0.21 4.32 9.46
C SER A 11 1.21 5.08 8.60
N ALA A 12 0.88 6.31 8.26
CA ALA A 12 1.68 7.15 7.38
C ALA A 12 2.20 8.39 8.13
N TYR A 13 3.45 8.76 7.87
CA TYR A 13 4.14 9.87 8.50
C TYR A 13 4.73 10.79 7.43
N GLN A 14 4.38 12.06 7.48
CA GLN A 14 4.91 13.04 6.53
C GLN A 14 6.35 13.38 6.87
N VAL A 15 7.22 13.39 5.86
CA VAL A 15 8.60 13.87 5.94
C VAL A 15 8.77 15.14 5.12
N ALA A 16 9.86 15.87 5.39
CA ALA A 16 10.08 17.20 4.84
C ALA A 16 10.06 17.23 3.30
N ASP A 17 10.79 16.31 2.66
CA ASP A 17 10.97 16.25 1.22
C ASP A 17 11.45 14.86 0.77
N LEU A 18 11.70 14.71 -0.54
CA LEU A 18 12.20 13.49 -1.15
C LEU A 18 13.58 13.08 -0.60
N ASP A 19 14.44 14.05 -0.27
CA ASP A 19 15.78 13.76 0.25
C ASP A 19 15.69 13.16 1.65
N ALA A 20 14.82 13.70 2.51
CA ALA A 20 14.51 13.13 3.82
C ALA A 20 13.91 11.73 3.72
N LEU A 21 13.03 11.50 2.75
CA LEU A 21 12.44 10.20 2.47
C LEU A 21 13.51 9.18 2.04
N ALA A 22 14.38 9.55 1.10
CA ALA A 22 15.44 8.68 0.61
C ALA A 22 16.50 8.39 1.68
N ALA A 23 16.95 9.41 2.42
CA ALA A 23 17.92 9.28 3.51
C ALA A 23 17.36 8.43 4.66
N GLY A 24 16.10 8.66 5.06
CA GLY A 24 15.41 7.83 6.04
C GLY A 24 15.32 6.38 5.59
N GLY A 25 15.01 6.15 4.31
CA GLY A 25 14.99 4.81 3.73
C GLY A 25 16.36 4.12 3.70
N ALA A 26 17.46 4.84 3.48
CA ALA A 26 18.81 4.29 3.58
C ALA A 26 19.14 3.90 5.03
N TYR A 27 18.86 4.77 5.99
CA TYR A 27 19.06 4.51 7.41
C TYR A 27 18.28 3.28 7.89
N LEU A 28 17.02 3.13 7.48
CA LEU A 28 16.21 1.95 7.84
C LEU A 28 16.77 0.66 7.26
N ALA A 29 17.27 0.68 6.03
CA ALA A 29 17.94 -0.47 5.42
C ALA A 29 19.20 -0.89 6.20
N GLU A 30 20.04 0.07 6.58
CA GLU A 30 21.26 -0.18 7.38
C GLU A 30 20.94 -0.78 8.75
N ARG A 31 19.78 -0.43 9.31
CA ARG A 31 19.28 -0.95 10.58
C ARG A 31 18.58 -2.31 10.45
N GLY A 32 18.48 -2.87 9.24
CA GLY A 32 17.88 -4.17 8.99
C GLY A 32 16.35 -4.17 8.92
N TYR A 33 15.72 -3.01 8.82
CA TYR A 33 14.27 -2.94 8.56
C TYR A 33 13.97 -3.44 7.15
N ARG A 34 12.76 -3.96 6.96
CA ARG A 34 12.36 -4.57 5.70
C ARG A 34 11.52 -3.62 4.88
N ARG A 35 12.02 -3.25 3.70
CA ARG A 35 11.27 -2.47 2.72
C ARG A 35 10.13 -3.32 2.13
N SER A 36 8.91 -2.83 2.23
CA SER A 36 7.70 -3.43 1.67
C SER A 36 7.39 -2.90 0.27
N TRP A 37 7.67 -1.62 -0.02
CA TRP A 37 7.56 -1.06 -1.36
C TRP A 37 8.52 0.13 -1.48
N GLY A 38 9.25 0.20 -2.60
CA GLY A 38 10.25 1.25 -2.82
C GLY A 38 9.63 2.59 -3.20
N ILE A 39 10.51 3.58 -3.37
CA ILE A 39 10.10 4.96 -3.61
C ILE A 39 9.27 5.05 -4.89
N GLY A 40 8.08 5.63 -4.77
CA GLY A 40 7.16 5.84 -5.88
C GLY A 40 6.29 7.08 -5.64
N ARG A 41 5.39 7.37 -6.58
CA ARG A 41 4.35 8.39 -6.41
C ARG A 41 2.97 7.79 -6.60
N HIS A 42 2.05 8.04 -5.69
CA HIS A 42 0.68 7.58 -5.78
C HIS A 42 -0.11 8.32 -6.88
N ILE A 43 -1.05 7.63 -7.53
CA ILE A 43 -2.02 8.30 -8.43
C ILE A 43 -3.00 9.14 -7.60
N GLN A 44 -3.54 8.55 -6.53
CA GLN A 44 -4.48 9.23 -5.63
C GLN A 44 -3.70 10.02 -4.57
N GLY A 45 -4.00 11.30 -4.40
CA GLY A 45 -3.31 12.19 -3.46
C GLY A 45 -1.92 12.66 -3.90
N SER A 46 -1.39 12.11 -5.00
CA SER A 46 -0.12 12.49 -5.63
C SER A 46 1.13 12.40 -4.74
N GLN A 47 1.05 11.89 -3.50
CA GLN A 47 2.19 11.87 -2.60
C GLN A 47 3.29 10.91 -3.09
N ILE A 48 4.54 11.32 -2.90
CA ILE A 48 5.71 10.43 -2.95
C ILE A 48 5.69 9.58 -1.68
N PHE A 49 5.97 8.29 -1.82
CA PHE A 49 5.92 7.34 -0.71
C PHE A 49 7.14 6.42 -0.67
N ASP A 50 7.43 5.85 0.50
CA ASP A 50 8.01 4.52 0.62
C ASP A 50 7.36 3.73 1.78
N TYR A 51 7.42 2.40 1.72
CA TYR A 51 6.78 1.53 2.70
C TYR A 51 7.76 0.57 3.36
N TRP A 52 7.64 0.45 4.68
CA TRP A 52 8.50 -0.36 5.54
C TRP A 52 7.71 -1.24 6.50
N ARG A 53 8.30 -2.36 6.89
CA ARG A 53 7.86 -3.18 8.01
C ARG A 53 8.68 -2.86 9.24
N ASP A 54 8.01 -2.58 10.34
CA ASP A 54 8.65 -2.55 11.67
C ASP A 54 8.94 -3.99 12.17
N PRO A 55 9.60 -4.15 13.34
CA PRO A 55 9.89 -5.46 13.92
C PRO A 55 8.65 -6.31 14.19
N ASP A 56 7.52 -5.67 14.52
CA ASP A 56 6.22 -6.31 14.78
C ASP A 56 5.39 -6.53 13.51
N ARG A 57 5.98 -6.25 12.33
CA ARG A 57 5.40 -6.43 10.99
C ARG A 57 4.27 -5.44 10.63
N PHE A 58 4.06 -4.39 11.41
CA PHE A 58 3.22 -3.29 11.01
C PHE A 58 3.79 -2.59 9.78
N LEU A 59 2.89 -2.17 8.89
CA LEU A 59 3.24 -1.40 7.70
C LEU A 59 3.29 0.07 8.08
N VAL A 60 4.40 0.72 7.75
CA VAL A 60 4.64 2.15 7.98
C VAL A 60 5.00 2.80 6.64
N GLU A 61 4.40 3.95 6.38
CA GLU A 61 4.68 4.78 5.21
C GLU A 61 5.41 6.06 5.62
N HIS A 62 6.47 6.41 4.90
CA HIS A 62 6.91 7.80 4.83
C HIS A 62 6.34 8.41 3.57
N PHE A 63 5.80 9.62 3.67
CA PHE A 63 5.29 10.32 2.49
C PHE A 63 5.68 11.79 2.47
N THR A 64 5.67 12.38 1.28
CA THR A 64 5.91 13.81 1.06
C THR A 64 5.30 14.25 -0.27
N ASP A 65 5.24 15.56 -0.51
CA ASP A 65 4.84 16.16 -1.79
C ASP A 65 3.49 15.65 -2.35
N GLY A 66 2.48 15.60 -1.47
CA GLY A 66 1.10 15.26 -1.83
C GLY A 66 0.25 16.51 -2.13
N ASP A 67 -0.86 16.29 -2.84
CA ASP A 67 -1.85 17.32 -3.11
C ASP A 67 -2.51 17.79 -1.81
N LEU A 68 -2.72 19.10 -1.68
CA LEU A 68 -3.44 19.69 -0.56
C LEU A 68 -4.91 19.88 -0.92
N PHE A 69 -5.77 19.16 -0.23
CA PHE A 69 -7.22 19.30 -0.36
C PHE A 69 -7.79 20.03 0.86
N ASP A 70 -8.83 20.82 0.62
CA ASP A 70 -9.74 21.29 1.66
C ASP A 70 -11.08 20.56 1.55
N ASN A 71 -12.04 20.96 2.38
CA ASN A 71 -13.38 20.38 2.38
C ASN A 71 -14.31 20.93 1.29
N THR A 72 -13.81 21.69 0.33
CA THR A 72 -14.62 22.28 -0.76
C THR A 72 -14.63 21.43 -2.03
N LEU A 73 -13.69 20.48 -2.15
CA LEU A 73 -13.60 19.57 -3.28
C LEU A 73 -14.47 18.31 -3.05
N GLU A 74 -15.30 17.99 -4.03
CA GLU A 74 -16.03 16.72 -4.08
C GLU A 74 -15.06 15.54 -4.38
N PRO A 75 -15.10 14.43 -3.61
CA PRO A 75 -14.24 13.28 -3.85
C PRO A 75 -14.50 12.59 -5.20
N GLY A 76 -13.42 12.24 -5.89
CA GLY A 76 -13.45 11.36 -7.06
C GLY A 76 -13.36 9.87 -6.69
N TRP A 77 -13.71 8.98 -7.64
CA TRP A 77 -13.67 7.53 -7.45
C TRP A 77 -12.89 6.86 -8.59
N ALA A 78 -12.08 5.87 -8.24
CA ALA A 78 -11.37 5.02 -9.19
C ALA A 78 -11.42 3.56 -8.75
N ALA A 79 -11.45 2.64 -9.71
CA ALA A 79 -11.40 1.22 -9.42
C ALA A 79 -10.04 0.85 -8.76
N MET A 80 -10.09 0.13 -7.65
CA MET A 80 -8.89 -0.36 -6.99
C MET A 80 -8.21 -1.43 -7.87
N SER A 81 -6.98 -1.15 -8.31
CA SER A 81 -6.16 -2.06 -9.11
C SER A 81 -4.69 -1.85 -8.78
N ALA A 82 -3.86 -2.90 -8.92
CA ALA A 82 -2.42 -2.81 -8.64
C ALA A 82 -1.73 -1.74 -9.51
N SER A 83 -2.13 -1.63 -10.78
CA SER A 83 -1.67 -0.59 -11.71
C SER A 83 -2.17 0.82 -11.37
N GLY A 84 -3.28 0.93 -10.64
CA GLY A 84 -3.86 2.19 -10.21
C GLY A 84 -3.26 2.74 -8.91
N LEU A 85 -2.26 2.08 -8.34
CA LEU A 85 -1.66 2.50 -7.07
C LEU A 85 -0.60 3.58 -7.26
N ALA A 86 0.20 3.54 -8.33
CA ALA A 86 1.35 4.43 -8.51
C ALA A 86 1.48 4.96 -9.95
N GLN A 87 1.87 6.22 -10.08
CA GLN A 87 2.21 6.89 -11.35
C GLN A 87 3.58 6.40 -11.86
N TRP A 88 4.54 6.31 -10.94
CA TRP A 88 5.89 5.82 -11.18
C TRP A 88 6.46 5.19 -9.91
N GLY A 89 7.52 4.39 -10.07
CA GLY A 89 8.16 3.65 -8.99
C GLY A 89 8.33 2.18 -9.35
N PRO A 90 8.94 1.37 -8.47
CA PRO A 90 9.00 -0.07 -8.66
C PRO A 90 7.58 -0.67 -8.57
N PRO A 91 7.34 -1.86 -9.14
CA PRO A 91 6.06 -2.55 -8.98
C PRO A 91 5.76 -2.84 -7.50
N ALA A 92 4.49 -2.79 -7.13
CA ALA A 92 4.03 -3.14 -5.78
C ALA A 92 4.44 -4.58 -5.43
N THR A 93 5.03 -4.78 -4.25
CA THR A 93 5.49 -6.11 -3.86
C THR A 93 4.33 -6.97 -3.35
N ARG A 94 4.51 -8.29 -3.36
CA ARG A 94 3.56 -9.24 -2.74
C ARG A 94 3.38 -9.02 -1.24
N ASP A 95 4.42 -8.53 -0.56
CA ASP A 95 4.35 -8.21 0.87
C ASP A 95 3.42 -7.01 1.11
N PHE A 96 3.50 -5.99 0.27
CA PHE A 96 2.63 -4.82 0.31
C PHE A 96 1.17 -5.20 0.02
N LEU A 97 0.94 -5.92 -1.08
CA LEU A 97 -0.39 -6.36 -1.50
C LEU A 97 -1.05 -7.36 -0.54
N GLY A 98 -0.29 -7.97 0.38
CA GLY A 98 -0.81 -9.02 1.25
C GLY A 98 -1.02 -10.36 0.55
N ALA A 99 -0.52 -10.51 -0.68
CA ALA A 99 -0.66 -11.71 -1.50
C ALA A 99 0.38 -12.79 -1.14
N THR A 100 0.90 -12.79 0.10
CA THR A 100 1.84 -13.82 0.54
C THR A 100 1.05 -15.09 0.87
N PRO A 101 1.27 -16.22 0.14
CA PRO A 101 0.47 -17.42 0.33
C PRO A 101 0.55 -17.92 1.77
N SER A 102 -0.60 -18.08 2.42
CA SER A 102 -0.70 -18.69 3.75
C SER A 102 -2.02 -19.47 3.88
N PRO A 103 -2.08 -20.50 4.75
CA PRO A 103 -3.34 -21.22 5.01
C PRO A 103 -4.47 -20.28 5.48
N ALA A 104 -4.12 -19.22 6.21
CA ALA A 104 -5.05 -18.19 6.63
C ALA A 104 -5.59 -17.39 5.44
N LEU A 105 -4.73 -16.96 4.51
CA LEU A 105 -5.13 -16.24 3.30
C LEU A 105 -6.08 -17.09 2.42
N LEU A 106 -5.82 -18.39 2.28
CA LEU A 106 -6.70 -19.31 1.54
C LEU A 106 -8.10 -19.39 2.16
N ARG A 107 -8.20 -19.53 3.49
CA ARG A 107 -9.49 -19.52 4.17
C ARG A 107 -10.21 -18.19 3.99
N LYS A 108 -9.49 -17.07 4.05
CA LYS A 108 -10.05 -15.72 3.87
C LYS A 108 -10.60 -15.49 2.48
N VAL A 109 -9.87 -15.86 1.44
CA VAL A 109 -10.36 -15.80 0.05
C VAL A 109 -11.63 -16.64 -0.11
N LEU A 110 -11.67 -17.85 0.47
CA LEU A 110 -12.85 -18.70 0.41
C LEU A 110 -14.06 -18.12 1.14
N THR A 111 -13.86 -17.43 2.27
CA THR A 111 -14.94 -16.73 2.99
C THR A 111 -15.40 -15.50 2.23
N ALA A 112 -14.48 -14.65 1.77
CA ALA A 112 -14.80 -13.43 1.05
C ALA A 112 -15.59 -13.70 -0.24
N LEU A 113 -15.26 -14.76 -0.98
CA LEU A 113 -16.01 -15.17 -2.18
C LEU A 113 -17.43 -15.71 -1.89
N ARG A 114 -17.78 -15.98 -0.62
CA ARG A 114 -19.10 -16.46 -0.21
C ARG A 114 -20.00 -15.36 0.33
N GLU A 115 -19.44 -14.19 0.62
CA GLU A 115 -20.16 -13.04 1.19
C GLU A 115 -20.49 -12.03 0.09
N ASP A 116 -21.59 -11.28 0.27
CA ASP A 116 -21.97 -10.21 -0.66
C ASP A 116 -21.11 -8.96 -0.39
N ASN A 117 -19.96 -8.91 -1.05
CA ASN A 117 -18.96 -7.85 -0.90
C ASN A 117 -18.33 -7.49 -2.26
N GLU A 118 -17.48 -6.48 -2.29
CA GLU A 118 -16.86 -5.98 -3.52
C GLU A 118 -15.77 -6.91 -4.11
N ILE A 119 -15.57 -8.12 -3.56
CA ILE A 119 -14.47 -9.01 -3.94
C ILE A 119 -15.01 -10.11 -4.84
N ASP A 120 -14.97 -9.85 -6.14
CA ASP A 120 -15.28 -10.86 -7.16
C ASP A 120 -14.01 -11.63 -7.63
N PRO A 121 -14.17 -12.78 -8.30
CA PRO A 121 -13.04 -13.55 -8.82
C PRO A 121 -12.16 -12.78 -9.84
N ALA A 122 -12.72 -11.80 -10.55
CA ALA A 122 -12.00 -11.01 -11.54
C ALA A 122 -11.06 -9.99 -10.88
N ARG A 123 -11.50 -9.32 -9.80
CA ARG A 123 -10.67 -8.42 -8.98
C ARG A 123 -9.57 -9.17 -8.26
N LEU A 124 -9.85 -10.37 -7.72
CA LEU A 124 -8.82 -11.21 -7.11
C LEU A 124 -7.72 -11.58 -8.13
N LYS A 125 -8.11 -11.92 -9.36
CA LYS A 125 -7.17 -12.18 -10.46
C LYS A 125 -6.36 -10.95 -10.86
N ALA A 126 -6.93 -9.75 -10.77
CA ALA A 126 -6.24 -8.49 -11.04
C ALA A 126 -5.18 -8.16 -9.98
N LEU A 127 -5.40 -8.53 -8.71
CA LEU A 127 -4.44 -8.37 -7.61
C LEU A 127 -3.28 -9.38 -7.65
N MET A 128 -3.42 -10.47 -8.43
CA MET A 128 -2.42 -11.51 -8.59
C MET A 128 -1.49 -11.30 -9.80
N LYS A 129 -1.80 -10.34 -10.68
CA LYS A 129 -0.96 -9.94 -11.81
C LYS A 129 -0.06 -8.78 -11.42
#